data_AF-A0A8J6I5N7-F1
#
_entry.id   AF-A0A8J6I5N7-F1
#
_cell.length_a   1.000
_cell.length_b   1.000
_cell.length_c   1.000
_cell.angle_alpha   90.00
_cell.angle_beta   90.00
_cell.angle_gamma   90.00
#
_symmetry.space_group_name_H-M   'P 1'
#
loop_
_entity.id
_entity.type
_entity.pdbx_description
1 polymer ?
#
loop_
_entity_poly.entity_id
_entity_poly.type
_entity_poly.pdbx_seq_one_letter_code
_entity_poly.pdbx_strand_id
1 'polypeptide(L)'
;MKFVNRFPTGLPTLLCPEGFAGPRGTRALLDERRTVAEGRTLLRDAIWNEPNTPHGEHRPVLLLPGFMSGDYSMSLLSRWLRRAGYAPLRSQVRLNVDCSRTTIDRLTRRVEIAALHEGRPLTLIGHSLGGIYAKTIAMRRPDLVNGVVALGSPLLAPTASHRLLLADVAVLNALNKAGLRRLMNADCVHGECAADSRAELAGPFPTGMPFLSIYSRTDGIIDWKAAADPDAVHIEVDGSHLGMTVNPAVYRALALHLPTLSGMRAEQPGAAA
;
A
#
# COMPACT_ATOMS: atom_id res chain seq x y z
N MET A 1 11.41 -48.43 -5.13
CA MET A 1 10.33 -47.42 -5.12
C MET A 1 10.86 -46.11 -4.56
N LYS A 2 11.18 -45.14 -5.42
CA LYS A 2 11.54 -43.77 -5.00
C LYS A 2 10.23 -42.97 -4.93
N PHE A 3 9.82 -42.58 -3.72
CA PHE A 3 8.74 -41.61 -3.53
C PHE A 3 9.22 -40.24 -4.01
N VAL A 4 8.83 -39.89 -5.23
CA VAL A 4 8.98 -38.53 -5.76
C VAL A 4 7.91 -37.68 -5.09
N ASN A 5 8.32 -36.84 -4.15
CA ASN A 5 7.51 -35.76 -3.58
C ASN A 5 7.17 -34.76 -4.71
N ARG A 6 6.10 -35.02 -5.47
CA ARG A 6 5.46 -34.01 -6.32
C ARG A 6 4.62 -33.12 -5.42
N PHE A 7 5.24 -32.05 -4.91
CA PHE A 7 4.46 -30.86 -4.56
C PHE A 7 3.82 -30.33 -5.85
N PRO A 8 2.51 -30.03 -5.87
CA PRO A 8 1.90 -29.48 -7.07
C PRO A 8 2.56 -28.14 -7.38
N THR A 9 3.17 -28.05 -8.55
CA THR A 9 3.52 -26.78 -9.20
C THR A 9 2.26 -25.93 -9.20
N GLY A 10 2.31 -24.81 -8.48
CA GLY A 10 1.15 -23.96 -8.20
C GLY A 10 0.45 -23.57 -9.49
N LEU A 11 -0.84 -23.93 -9.59
CA LEU A 11 -1.76 -23.29 -10.53
C LEU A 11 -1.65 -21.76 -10.33
N PRO A 12 -1.69 -20.96 -11.41
CA PRO A 12 -1.80 -19.52 -11.30
C PRO A 12 -2.97 -19.20 -10.38
N THR A 13 -2.68 -18.57 -9.26
CA THR A 13 -3.74 -18.03 -8.39
C THR A 13 -4.34 -16.85 -9.11
N LEU A 14 -5.64 -16.61 -8.96
CA LEU A 14 -6.35 -15.54 -9.68
C LEU A 14 -5.68 -14.17 -9.49
N LEU A 15 -5.02 -13.96 -8.35
CA LEU A 15 -4.29 -12.74 -7.98
C LEU A 15 -2.79 -12.74 -8.34
N CYS A 16 -2.26 -13.79 -8.98
CA CYS A 16 -0.87 -13.86 -9.49
C CYS A 16 -0.92 -14.32 -10.96
N PRO A 17 -1.16 -13.39 -11.90
CA PRO A 17 -1.18 -13.70 -13.32
C PRO A 17 0.18 -14.15 -13.85
N GLU A 18 0.18 -14.73 -15.06
CA GLU A 18 1.41 -15.13 -15.73
C GLU A 18 2.37 -13.94 -15.91
N GLY A 19 3.68 -14.19 -15.76
CA GLY A 19 4.72 -13.17 -15.83
C GLY A 19 5.14 -12.57 -14.48
N PHE A 20 4.38 -12.83 -13.41
CA PHE A 20 4.74 -12.44 -12.05
C PHE A 20 5.17 -13.65 -11.22
N ALA A 21 6.19 -13.46 -10.38
CA ALA A 21 6.63 -14.47 -9.44
C ALA A 21 7.17 -13.82 -8.17
N GLY A 22 6.51 -14.09 -7.04
CA GLY A 22 7.00 -13.64 -5.74
C GLY A 22 8.43 -14.10 -5.48
N PRO A 23 9.24 -13.31 -4.73
CA PRO A 23 10.60 -13.67 -4.38
C PRO A 23 10.69 -15.06 -3.75
N ARG A 24 11.79 -15.76 -4.00
CA ARG A 24 11.99 -17.15 -3.56
C ARG A 24 13.25 -17.29 -2.70
N GLY A 25 13.14 -18.17 -1.70
CA GLY A 25 14.25 -18.57 -0.86
C GLY A 25 14.46 -17.65 0.33
N THR A 26 15.18 -18.15 1.34
CA THR A 26 15.42 -17.44 2.59
C THR A 26 16.23 -16.16 2.41
N ARG A 27 17.05 -16.08 1.34
CA ARG A 27 17.85 -14.89 1.02
C ARG A 27 16.99 -13.64 0.79
N ALA A 28 15.86 -13.78 0.11
CA ALA A 28 14.93 -12.66 -0.09
C ALA A 28 14.42 -12.10 1.25
N LEU A 29 14.19 -12.96 2.25
CA LEU A 29 13.80 -12.53 3.60
C LEU A 29 14.95 -11.98 4.43
N LEU A 30 16.20 -12.38 4.13
CA LEU A 30 17.37 -11.81 4.79
C LEU A 30 17.52 -10.32 4.47
N ASP A 31 17.11 -9.91 3.27
CA ASP A 31 17.12 -8.49 2.89
C ASP A 31 16.13 -7.68 3.72
N GLU A 32 15.04 -8.27 4.25
CA GLU A 32 14.15 -7.57 5.20
C GLU A 32 14.79 -7.24 6.55
N ARG A 33 15.89 -7.91 6.92
CA ARG A 33 16.67 -7.52 8.11
C ARG A 33 17.30 -6.14 7.97
N ARG A 34 17.45 -5.64 6.74
CA ARG A 34 17.95 -4.29 6.45
C ARG A 34 17.05 -3.21 7.05
N THR A 35 15.76 -3.46 7.27
CA THR A 35 14.79 -2.50 7.83
C THR A 35 15.32 -1.74 9.06
N VAL A 36 16.02 -2.44 9.98
CA VAL A 36 16.60 -1.80 11.17
C VAL A 36 17.73 -0.84 10.82
N ALA A 37 18.61 -1.24 9.88
CA ALA A 37 19.70 -0.40 9.41
C ALA A 37 19.18 0.78 8.57
N GLU A 38 18.16 0.56 7.74
CA GLU A 38 17.49 1.59 6.95
C GLU A 38 16.82 2.62 7.85
N GLY A 39 16.08 2.19 8.87
CA GLY A 39 15.50 3.10 9.86
C GLY A 39 16.55 3.92 10.61
N ARG A 40 17.69 3.32 10.97
CA ARG A 40 18.83 4.06 11.56
C ARG A 40 19.45 5.05 10.58
N THR A 41 19.52 4.69 9.31
CA THR A 41 20.02 5.56 8.24
C THR A 41 19.10 6.76 8.07
N LEU A 42 17.78 6.53 7.99
CA LEU A 42 16.78 7.60 7.96
C LEU A 42 16.91 8.55 9.14
N LEU A 43 16.97 8.04 10.37
CA LEU A 43 17.08 8.91 11.55
C LEU A 43 18.34 9.79 11.58
N ARG A 44 19.36 9.45 10.79
CA ARG A 44 20.61 10.23 10.63
C ARG A 44 20.64 11.06 9.35
N ASP A 45 19.75 10.81 8.41
CA ASP A 45 19.70 11.51 7.12
C ASP A 45 19.12 12.91 7.31
N ALA A 46 19.62 13.89 6.55
CA ALA A 46 19.13 15.26 6.57
C ALA A 46 17.62 15.32 6.28
N ILE A 47 17.09 14.48 5.38
CA ILE A 47 15.66 14.49 5.03
C ILE A 47 14.75 14.25 6.23
N TRP A 48 15.22 13.53 7.25
CA TRP A 48 14.45 13.28 8.47
C TRP A 48 14.30 14.54 9.32
N ASN A 49 15.38 15.32 9.45
CA ASN A 49 15.42 16.52 10.27
C ASN A 49 14.91 17.75 9.51
N GLU A 50 15.19 17.83 8.22
CA GLU A 50 14.87 18.93 7.32
C GLU A 50 14.06 18.37 6.15
N PRO A 51 12.73 18.19 6.31
CA PRO A 51 11.89 17.68 5.23
C PRO A 51 11.96 18.52 3.96
N ASN A 52 12.34 19.80 4.06
CA ASN A 52 12.46 20.76 2.96
C ASN A 52 11.21 20.81 2.07
N THR A 53 10.04 20.68 2.69
CA THR A 53 8.71 20.76 2.06
C THR A 53 7.97 22.02 2.54
N PRO A 54 8.20 23.20 1.93
CA PRO A 54 7.53 24.43 2.33
C PRO A 54 6.01 24.46 2.06
N HIS A 55 5.42 23.37 1.57
CA HIS A 55 4.05 23.34 1.04
C HIS A 55 3.09 22.42 1.79
N GLY A 56 3.44 21.83 2.93
CA GLY A 56 2.54 20.88 3.62
C GLY A 56 1.11 21.40 3.85
N GLU A 57 0.95 22.71 4.12
CA GLU A 57 -0.32 23.46 4.19
C GLU A 57 -1.44 22.75 4.98
N HIS A 58 -1.05 21.98 6.00
CA HIS A 58 -1.92 21.13 6.81
C HIS A 58 -2.79 20.19 5.97
N ARG A 59 -2.37 19.84 4.75
CA ARG A 59 -3.14 18.97 3.86
C ARG A 59 -3.26 17.57 4.46
N PRO A 60 -4.47 16.97 4.46
CA PRO A 60 -4.69 15.73 5.17
C PRO A 60 -4.19 14.52 4.38
N VAL A 61 -3.45 13.64 5.05
CA VAL A 61 -2.83 12.46 4.44
C VAL A 61 -3.20 11.22 5.25
N LEU A 62 -3.98 10.30 4.67
CA LEU A 62 -4.34 9.05 5.36
C LEU A 62 -3.29 7.96 5.08
N LEU A 63 -2.72 7.40 6.14
CA LEU A 63 -1.72 6.34 6.06
C LEU A 63 -2.37 4.96 6.21
N LEU A 64 -2.10 4.06 5.26
CA LEU A 64 -2.69 2.72 5.19
C LEU A 64 -1.59 1.65 5.34
N PRO A 65 -1.60 0.85 6.42
CA PRO A 65 -0.54 -0.12 6.70
C PRO A 65 -0.66 -1.41 5.86
N GLY A 66 0.46 -2.12 5.70
CA GLY A 66 0.53 -3.41 5.01
C GLY A 66 -0.11 -4.58 5.77
N PHE A 67 -0.11 -5.75 5.13
CA PHE A 67 -0.63 -7.00 5.69
C PHE A 67 0.10 -7.39 6.99
N MET A 68 -0.62 -7.92 7.98
CA MET A 68 -0.11 -8.23 9.33
C MET A 68 0.55 -7.05 10.07
N SER A 69 0.31 -5.84 9.59
CA SER A 69 0.82 -4.61 10.19
C SER A 69 -0.32 -3.72 10.66
N GLY A 70 0.01 -2.64 11.35
CA GLY A 70 -0.94 -1.63 11.79
C GLY A 70 -0.36 -0.23 11.67
N ASP A 71 -1.11 0.76 12.14
CA ASP A 71 -0.70 2.18 12.14
C ASP A 71 0.69 2.40 12.78
N TYR A 72 1.14 1.50 13.66
CA TYR A 72 2.47 1.56 14.27
C TYR A 72 3.61 1.50 13.25
N SER A 73 3.44 0.75 12.15
CA SER A 73 4.46 0.63 11.09
C SER A 73 4.62 1.91 10.27
N MET A 74 3.59 2.76 10.25
CA MET A 74 3.60 4.03 9.53
C MET A 74 3.98 5.20 10.46
N SER A 75 4.42 4.92 11.70
CA SER A 75 4.60 5.95 12.74
C SER A 75 5.73 6.93 12.43
N LEU A 76 6.86 6.45 11.89
CA LEU A 76 7.96 7.33 11.48
C LEU A 76 7.56 8.21 10.31
N LEU A 77 6.84 7.65 9.33
CA LEU A 77 6.31 8.43 8.20
C LEU A 77 5.29 9.46 8.67
N SER A 78 4.38 9.08 9.56
CA SER A 78 3.43 10.01 10.20
C SER A 78 4.15 11.16 10.92
N ARG A 79 5.20 10.85 11.69
CA ARG A 79 5.97 11.88 12.40
C ARG A 79 6.69 12.83 11.44
N TRP A 80 7.24 12.29 10.36
CA TRP A 80 7.91 13.09 9.33
C TRP A 80 6.93 13.97 8.55
N LEU A 81 5.80 13.42 8.10
CA LEU A 81 4.75 14.18 7.40
C LEU A 81 4.25 15.36 8.24
N ARG A 82 4.11 15.17 9.55
CA ARG A 82 3.74 16.26 10.46
C ARG A 82 4.81 17.36 10.52
N ARG A 83 6.09 16.99 10.56
CA ARG A 83 7.22 17.95 10.50
C ARG A 83 7.31 18.64 9.13
N ALA A 84 6.91 17.94 8.07
CA ALA A 84 6.81 18.42 6.70
C ALA A 84 5.60 19.35 6.47
N GLY A 85 4.76 19.59 7.49
CA GLY A 85 3.62 20.50 7.44
C GLY A 85 2.30 19.88 6.98
N TYR A 86 2.24 18.56 6.80
CA TYR A 86 1.00 17.83 6.46
C TYR A 86 0.21 17.45 7.73
N ALA A 87 -1.06 17.09 7.56
CA ALA A 87 -1.93 16.56 8.62
C ALA A 87 -2.11 15.04 8.46
N PRO A 88 -1.17 14.20 8.96
CA PRO A 88 -1.26 12.76 8.82
C PRO A 88 -2.36 12.18 9.71
N LEU A 89 -3.25 11.40 9.08
CA LEU A 89 -4.34 10.66 9.69
C LEU A 89 -3.99 9.17 9.76
N ARG A 90 -4.46 8.54 10.84
CA ARG A 90 -4.33 7.08 11.05
C ARG A 90 -5.53 6.34 10.46
N SER A 91 -5.25 5.14 9.94
CA SER A 91 -6.28 4.22 9.41
C SER A 91 -7.16 3.60 10.50
N GLN A 92 -6.70 3.60 11.75
CA GLN A 92 -7.28 2.87 12.89
C GLN A 92 -7.17 1.34 12.73
N VAL A 93 -6.31 0.87 11.83
CA VAL A 93 -5.98 -0.55 11.69
C VAL A 93 -4.88 -0.90 12.69
N ARG A 94 -5.22 -1.74 13.67
CA ARG A 94 -4.26 -2.28 14.66
C ARG A 94 -3.44 -3.43 14.10
N LEU A 95 -4.11 -4.32 13.36
CA LEU A 95 -3.52 -5.47 12.69
C LEU A 95 -4.32 -5.76 11.42
N ASN A 96 -3.67 -5.70 10.27
CA ASN A 96 -4.30 -5.82 8.96
C ASN A 96 -4.40 -7.29 8.54
N VAL A 97 -5.28 -8.03 9.21
CA VAL A 97 -5.56 -9.46 9.00
C VAL A 97 -7.05 -9.76 8.90
N ASP A 98 -7.89 -8.72 8.99
CA ASP A 98 -9.34 -8.78 8.85
C ASP A 98 -9.70 -9.07 7.37
N CYS A 99 -10.94 -9.46 7.10
CA CYS A 99 -11.42 -9.66 5.74
C CYS A 99 -11.14 -8.41 4.90
N SER A 100 -10.58 -8.59 3.69
CA SER A 100 -10.16 -7.47 2.83
C SER A 100 -11.34 -6.58 2.45
N ARG A 101 -12.51 -7.17 2.13
CA ARG A 101 -13.75 -6.44 1.81
C ARG A 101 -14.22 -5.59 3.00
N THR A 102 -14.29 -6.18 4.18
CA THR A 102 -14.65 -5.45 5.41
C THR A 102 -13.67 -4.34 5.74
N THR A 103 -12.37 -4.58 5.51
CA THR A 103 -11.32 -3.60 5.75
C THR A 103 -11.45 -2.41 4.79
N ILE A 104 -11.61 -2.65 3.49
CA ILE A 104 -11.75 -1.56 2.52
C ILE A 104 -13.01 -0.75 2.74
N ASP A 105 -14.14 -1.37 3.09
CA ASP A 105 -15.38 -0.64 3.39
C ASP A 105 -15.21 0.25 4.62
N ARG A 106 -14.54 -0.25 5.67
CA ARG A 106 -14.20 0.53 6.86
C ARG A 106 -13.28 1.70 6.55
N LEU A 107 -12.25 1.46 5.71
CA LEU A 107 -11.31 2.51 5.30
C LEU A 107 -11.97 3.55 4.40
N THR A 108 -12.89 3.14 3.52
CA THR A 108 -13.67 4.05 2.67
C THR A 108 -14.52 4.98 3.54
N ARG A 109 -15.24 4.43 4.53
CA ARG A 109 -15.97 5.24 5.52
C ARG A 109 -15.05 6.16 6.32
N ARG A 110 -13.82 5.72 6.61
CA ARG A 110 -12.83 6.57 7.29
C ARG A 110 -12.41 7.75 6.42
N VAL A 111 -12.22 7.55 5.11
CA VAL A 111 -11.95 8.63 4.14
C VAL A 111 -13.12 9.59 4.06
N GLU A 112 -14.36 9.09 4.00
CA GLU A 112 -15.58 9.91 4.01
C GLU A 112 -15.63 10.85 5.22
N ILE A 113 -15.51 10.29 6.43
CA ILE A 113 -15.55 11.06 7.68
C ILE A 113 -14.41 12.08 7.73
N ALA A 114 -13.21 11.69 7.33
CA ALA A 114 -12.05 12.57 7.37
C ALA A 114 -12.15 13.70 6.33
N ALA A 115 -12.58 13.42 5.10
CA ALA A 115 -12.76 14.44 4.07
C ALA A 115 -13.85 15.45 4.46
N LEU A 116 -14.95 14.97 5.07
CA LEU A 116 -16.00 15.84 5.63
C LEU A 116 -15.46 16.73 6.76
N HIS A 117 -14.66 16.19 7.68
CA HIS A 117 -14.10 16.95 8.79
C HIS A 117 -13.06 17.99 8.35
N GLU A 118 -12.22 17.63 7.38
CA GLU A 118 -11.17 18.51 6.84
C GLU A 118 -11.69 19.51 5.81
N GLY A 119 -12.93 19.31 5.32
CA GLY A 119 -13.53 20.13 4.26
C GLY A 119 -12.84 20.01 2.90
N ARG A 120 -12.02 18.97 2.70
CA ARG A 120 -11.22 18.77 1.48
C ARG A 120 -10.84 17.30 1.26
N PRO A 121 -10.58 16.89 0.01
CA PRO A 121 -10.09 15.56 -0.32
C PRO A 121 -8.76 15.22 0.36
N LEU A 122 -8.52 13.92 0.56
CA LEU A 122 -7.33 13.40 1.21
C LEU A 122 -6.31 12.88 0.20
N THR A 123 -5.03 12.95 0.54
CA THR A 123 -4.00 12.11 -0.12
C THR A 123 -3.92 10.78 0.63
N LEU A 124 -3.87 9.66 -0.10
CA LEU A 124 -3.73 8.32 0.50
C LEU A 124 -2.30 7.82 0.30
N ILE A 125 -1.63 7.40 1.37
CA ILE A 125 -0.33 6.72 1.28
C ILE A 125 -0.46 5.32 1.85
N GLY A 126 -0.30 4.31 1.02
CA GLY A 126 -0.43 2.92 1.39
C GLY A 126 0.86 2.13 1.22
N HIS A 127 1.20 1.31 2.21
CA HIS A 127 2.33 0.37 2.12
C HIS A 127 1.82 -1.04 1.86
N SER A 128 2.42 -1.75 0.90
CA SER A 128 2.07 -3.14 0.59
C SER A 128 0.56 -3.27 0.32
N LEU A 129 -0.17 -4.15 1.02
CA LEU A 129 -1.64 -4.26 0.98
C LEU A 129 -2.37 -2.93 1.18
N GLY A 130 -1.82 -2.01 1.97
CA GLY A 130 -2.39 -0.68 2.18
C GLY A 130 -2.46 0.15 0.89
N GLY A 131 -1.54 -0.04 -0.07
CA GLY A 131 -1.58 0.65 -1.36
C GLY A 131 -2.61 0.07 -2.33
N ILE A 132 -2.91 -1.23 -2.23
CA ILE A 132 -4.08 -1.81 -2.90
C ILE A 132 -5.35 -1.12 -2.40
N TYR A 133 -5.52 -1.02 -1.07
CA TYR A 133 -6.66 -0.30 -0.50
C TYR A 133 -6.69 1.17 -0.93
N ALA A 134 -5.54 1.85 -0.98
CA ALA A 134 -5.46 3.24 -1.43
C ALA A 134 -5.97 3.41 -2.87
N LYS A 135 -5.47 2.58 -3.81
CA LYS A 135 -5.89 2.62 -5.22
C LYS A 135 -7.38 2.36 -5.34
N THR A 136 -7.89 1.31 -4.69
CA THR A 136 -9.30 0.95 -4.79
C THR A 136 -10.21 2.02 -4.18
N ILE A 137 -9.85 2.62 -3.04
CA ILE A 137 -10.66 3.72 -2.46
C ILE A 137 -10.68 4.94 -3.38
N ALA A 138 -9.54 5.29 -4.00
CA ALA A 138 -9.47 6.38 -4.96
C ALA A 138 -10.36 6.13 -6.19
N MET A 139 -10.45 4.89 -6.67
CA MET A 139 -11.36 4.49 -7.76
C MET A 139 -12.83 4.55 -7.35
N ARG A 140 -13.16 4.16 -6.10
CA ARG A 140 -14.54 4.19 -5.58
C ARG A 140 -15.03 5.60 -5.24
N ARG A 141 -14.15 6.44 -4.69
CA ARG A 141 -14.46 7.79 -4.19
C ARG A 141 -13.48 8.84 -4.74
N PRO A 142 -13.45 9.04 -6.07
CA PRO A 142 -12.54 10.01 -6.71
C PRO A 142 -12.89 11.46 -6.32
N ASP A 143 -14.06 11.70 -5.74
CA ASP A 143 -14.49 12.98 -5.18
C ASP A 143 -13.83 13.31 -3.83
N LEU A 144 -13.35 12.29 -3.09
CA LEU A 144 -12.78 12.44 -1.74
C LEU A 144 -11.27 12.20 -1.67
N VAL A 145 -10.65 11.79 -2.77
CA VAL A 145 -9.21 11.52 -2.85
C VAL A 145 -8.60 12.47 -3.88
N ASN A 146 -7.48 13.11 -3.55
CA ASN A 146 -6.74 13.96 -4.49
C ASN A 146 -5.45 13.33 -5.01
N GLY A 147 -5.00 12.22 -4.44
CA GLY A 147 -3.83 11.51 -4.93
C GLY A 147 -3.53 10.26 -4.13
N VAL A 148 -2.78 9.35 -4.75
CA VAL A 148 -2.39 8.07 -4.17
C VAL A 148 -0.86 7.92 -4.24
N VAL A 149 -0.27 7.45 -3.14
CA VAL A 149 1.11 6.95 -3.11
C VAL A 149 1.10 5.50 -2.63
N ALA A 150 1.58 4.59 -3.46
CA ALA A 150 1.78 3.19 -3.13
C ALA A 150 3.27 2.93 -2.84
N LEU A 151 3.57 2.29 -1.71
CA LEU A 151 4.93 1.91 -1.30
C LEU A 151 5.04 0.39 -1.35
N GLY A 152 5.77 -0.15 -2.31
CA GLY A 152 5.98 -1.60 -2.43
C GLY A 152 4.67 -2.39 -2.56
N SER A 153 3.68 -1.85 -3.23
CA SER A 153 2.34 -2.46 -3.29
C SER A 153 2.19 -3.33 -4.54
N PRO A 154 1.72 -4.59 -4.41
CA PRO A 154 1.54 -5.48 -5.55
C PRO A 154 0.22 -5.18 -6.28
N LEU A 155 0.14 -4.04 -6.95
CA LEU A 155 -1.06 -3.47 -7.58
C LEU A 155 -1.60 -4.33 -8.74
N LEU A 156 -0.71 -4.91 -9.56
CA LEU A 156 -1.07 -5.74 -10.72
C LEU A 156 -1.25 -7.22 -10.38
N ALA A 157 -0.60 -7.68 -9.31
CA ALA A 157 -0.57 -9.09 -8.93
C ALA A 157 -0.54 -9.26 -7.40
N PRO A 158 -1.67 -9.07 -6.70
CA PRO A 158 -1.71 -9.05 -5.24
C PRO A 158 -1.16 -10.29 -4.50
N THR A 159 -1.09 -11.45 -5.17
CA THR A 159 -0.49 -12.68 -4.60
C THR A 159 0.86 -13.06 -5.18
N ALA A 160 1.48 -12.19 -6.00
CA ALA A 160 2.87 -12.32 -6.44
C ALA A 160 3.84 -11.99 -5.29
N SER A 161 3.70 -12.73 -4.19
CA SER A 161 4.34 -12.47 -2.91
C SER A 161 5.11 -13.70 -2.43
N HIS A 162 6.01 -13.49 -1.47
CA HIS A 162 6.83 -14.54 -0.90
C HIS A 162 5.95 -15.63 -0.27
N ARG A 163 6.35 -16.90 -0.43
CA ARG A 163 5.54 -18.06 -0.01
C ARG A 163 5.19 -18.09 1.49
N LEU A 164 6.00 -17.46 2.33
CA LEU A 164 5.69 -17.33 3.77
C LEU A 164 4.43 -16.49 4.00
N LEU A 165 4.26 -15.38 3.29
CA LEU A 165 3.02 -14.60 3.40
C LEU A 165 1.80 -15.42 2.97
N LEU A 166 1.94 -16.27 1.95
CA LEU A 166 0.87 -17.20 1.54
C LEU A 166 0.59 -18.26 2.61
N ALA A 167 1.60 -18.66 3.40
CA ALA A 167 1.40 -19.54 4.55
C ALA A 167 0.66 -18.84 5.68
N ASP A 168 0.98 -17.57 5.96
CA ASP A 168 0.26 -16.76 6.96
C ASP A 168 -1.22 -16.60 6.59
N VAL A 169 -1.51 -16.35 5.30
CA VAL A 169 -2.88 -16.37 4.76
C VAL A 169 -3.58 -17.71 5.03
N ALA A 170 -2.89 -18.84 4.82
CA ALA A 170 -3.46 -20.16 5.07
C ALA A 170 -3.79 -20.39 6.56
N VAL A 171 -2.94 -19.90 7.46
CA VAL A 171 -3.19 -19.92 8.91
C VAL A 171 -4.41 -19.07 9.26
N LEU A 172 -4.51 -17.85 8.73
CA LEU A 172 -5.68 -16.98 8.94
C LEU A 172 -6.98 -17.64 8.44
N ASN A 173 -6.93 -18.30 7.28
CA ASN A 173 -8.07 -19.03 6.75
C ASN A 173 -8.48 -20.21 7.66
N ALA A 174 -7.53 -20.95 8.22
CA ALA A 174 -7.82 -22.02 9.18
C ALA A 174 -8.47 -21.47 10.46
N LEU A 175 -7.94 -20.36 10.99
CA LEU A 175 -8.50 -19.67 12.16
C LEU A 175 -9.90 -19.09 11.88
N ASN A 176 -10.13 -18.56 10.68
CA ASN A 176 -11.45 -18.10 10.24
C ASN A 176 -12.47 -19.25 10.28
N LYS A 177 -12.12 -20.41 9.70
CA LYS A 177 -12.94 -21.64 9.74
C LYS A 177 -13.17 -22.15 11.16
N ALA A 178 -12.21 -21.95 12.06
CA ALA A 178 -12.31 -22.31 13.47
C ALA A 178 -13.15 -21.32 14.31
N GLY A 179 -13.74 -20.28 13.71
CA GLY A 179 -14.70 -19.38 14.37
C GLY A 179 -14.26 -17.93 14.49
N LEU A 180 -13.01 -17.59 14.13
CA LEU A 180 -12.55 -16.19 14.06
C LEU A 180 -12.99 -15.54 12.74
N ARG A 181 -14.31 -15.43 12.53
CA ARG A 181 -14.96 -15.08 11.25
C ARG A 181 -14.55 -13.73 10.64
N ARG A 182 -13.92 -12.86 11.42
CA ARG A 182 -13.38 -11.58 10.95
C ARG A 182 -12.08 -11.73 10.17
N LEU A 183 -11.30 -12.79 10.41
CA LEU A 183 -10.01 -12.93 9.73
C LEU A 183 -10.17 -13.15 8.23
N MET A 184 -9.16 -12.74 7.47
CA MET A 184 -9.06 -13.04 6.05
C MET A 184 -9.22 -14.55 5.81
N ASN A 185 -10.01 -14.90 4.81
CA ASN A 185 -10.32 -16.28 4.45
C ASN A 185 -9.88 -16.57 3.00
N ALA A 186 -10.11 -17.81 2.54
CA ALA A 186 -9.76 -18.23 1.19
C ALA A 186 -10.41 -17.38 0.08
N ASP A 187 -11.61 -16.83 0.33
CA ASP A 187 -12.34 -16.02 -0.65
C ASP A 187 -11.61 -14.70 -0.95
N CYS A 188 -10.90 -14.14 0.04
CA CYS A 188 -10.07 -12.94 -0.11
C CYS A 188 -8.87 -13.13 -1.05
N VAL A 189 -8.49 -14.38 -1.35
CA VAL A 189 -7.25 -14.67 -2.10
C VAL A 189 -7.51 -15.48 -3.37
N HIS A 190 -8.52 -16.35 -3.38
CA HIS A 190 -8.80 -17.26 -4.50
C HIS A 190 -10.28 -17.35 -4.89
N GLY A 191 -11.19 -16.71 -4.17
CA GLY A 191 -12.63 -16.81 -4.45
C GLY A 191 -13.19 -15.60 -5.21
N GLU A 192 -14.51 -15.42 -5.12
CA GLU A 192 -15.23 -14.32 -5.77
C GLU A 192 -14.74 -12.97 -5.27
N CYS A 193 -14.47 -12.82 -3.97
CA CYS A 193 -13.94 -11.56 -3.45
C CYS A 193 -12.57 -11.20 -4.04
N ALA A 194 -11.69 -12.19 -4.27
CA ALA A 194 -10.44 -11.96 -4.97
C ALA A 194 -10.65 -11.60 -6.44
N ALA A 195 -11.64 -12.23 -7.09
CA ALA A 195 -11.99 -11.95 -8.49
C ALA A 195 -12.52 -10.53 -8.68
N ASP A 196 -13.47 -10.11 -7.83
CA ASP A 196 -14.01 -8.76 -7.80
C ASP A 196 -12.89 -7.74 -7.58
N SER A 197 -12.04 -7.97 -6.57
CA SER A 197 -10.94 -7.06 -6.25
C SER A 197 -9.96 -6.92 -7.41
N ARG A 198 -9.66 -8.00 -8.15
CA ARG A 198 -8.79 -7.94 -9.33
C ARG A 198 -9.44 -7.18 -10.47
N ALA A 199 -10.70 -7.48 -10.76
CA ALA A 199 -11.45 -6.80 -11.81
C ALA A 199 -11.54 -5.29 -11.54
N GLU A 200 -11.78 -4.92 -10.28
CA GLU A 200 -11.78 -3.54 -9.83
C GLU A 200 -10.40 -2.88 -9.99
N LEU A 201 -9.31 -3.51 -9.53
CA LEU A 201 -7.95 -2.97 -9.67
C LEU A 201 -7.48 -2.83 -11.13
N ALA A 202 -8.00 -3.67 -12.04
CA ALA A 202 -7.72 -3.62 -13.46
C ALA A 202 -8.59 -2.59 -14.22
N GLY A 203 -9.57 -1.98 -13.55
CA GLY A 203 -10.37 -0.90 -14.10
C GLY A 203 -9.57 0.40 -14.28
N PRO A 204 -10.12 1.38 -15.01
CA PRO A 204 -9.43 2.64 -15.27
C PRO A 204 -9.23 3.45 -13.99
N PHE A 205 -8.02 3.97 -13.77
CA PHE A 205 -7.78 4.91 -12.69
C PHE A 205 -8.37 6.31 -13.01
N PRO A 206 -8.88 7.07 -12.01
CA PRO A 206 -9.49 8.37 -12.25
C PRO A 206 -8.58 9.34 -13.01
N THR A 207 -9.10 9.88 -14.11
CA THR A 207 -8.34 10.77 -15.00
C THR A 207 -7.88 12.03 -14.27
N GLY A 208 -6.60 12.36 -14.43
CA GLY A 208 -6.00 13.54 -13.82
C GLY A 208 -5.78 13.43 -12.30
N MET A 209 -6.07 12.29 -11.66
CA MET A 209 -5.67 12.05 -10.29
C MET A 209 -4.20 11.60 -10.24
N PRO A 210 -3.31 12.30 -9.52
CA PRO A 210 -1.94 11.87 -9.35
C PRO A 210 -1.83 10.52 -8.64
N PHE A 211 -1.08 9.60 -9.24
CA PHE A 211 -0.78 8.30 -8.68
C PHE A 211 0.72 8.03 -8.76
N LEU A 212 1.33 7.75 -7.61
CA LEU A 212 2.74 7.42 -7.49
C LEU A 212 2.91 5.99 -6.98
N SER A 213 3.74 5.20 -7.64
CA SER A 213 4.18 3.89 -7.18
C SER A 213 5.68 3.91 -6.92
N ILE A 214 6.04 3.79 -5.65
CA ILE A 214 7.43 3.70 -5.21
C ILE A 214 7.73 2.24 -4.89
N TYR A 215 8.72 1.65 -5.55
CA TYR A 215 9.07 0.25 -5.40
C TYR A 215 10.58 0.03 -5.34
N SER A 216 10.98 -1.19 -4.96
CA SER A 216 12.38 -1.61 -4.95
C SER A 216 12.54 -2.92 -5.71
N ARG A 217 13.56 -3.02 -6.57
CA ARG A 217 13.90 -4.30 -7.22
C ARG A 217 14.46 -5.33 -6.25
N THR A 218 14.95 -4.90 -5.08
CA THR A 218 15.42 -5.77 -4.01
C THR A 218 14.34 -6.08 -2.98
N ASP A 219 13.06 -5.83 -3.31
CA ASP A 219 11.94 -6.22 -2.48
C ASP A 219 11.94 -7.73 -2.25
N GLY A 220 12.07 -8.13 -0.98
CA GLY A 220 12.16 -9.53 -0.57
C GLY A 220 10.80 -10.22 -0.41
N ILE A 221 9.72 -9.46 -0.53
CA ILE A 221 8.37 -9.87 -0.16
C ILE A 221 7.43 -9.92 -1.36
N ILE A 222 7.47 -8.96 -2.27
CA ILE A 222 6.64 -8.94 -3.49
C ILE A 222 7.50 -8.95 -4.75
N ASP A 223 6.93 -9.39 -5.88
CA ASP A 223 7.53 -9.12 -7.19
C ASP A 223 7.41 -7.61 -7.48
N TRP A 224 8.54 -6.91 -7.57
CA TRP A 224 8.56 -5.47 -7.84
C TRP A 224 7.79 -5.09 -9.12
N LYS A 225 7.70 -5.99 -10.11
CA LYS A 225 6.92 -5.76 -11.32
C LYS A 225 5.44 -5.58 -11.00
N ALA A 226 4.94 -6.23 -9.95
CA ALA A 226 3.55 -6.10 -9.52
C ALA A 226 3.23 -4.67 -9.04
N ALA A 227 4.24 -3.88 -8.66
CA ALA A 227 4.07 -2.47 -8.31
C ALA A 227 4.09 -1.52 -9.52
N ALA A 228 4.47 -1.98 -10.71
CA ALA A 228 4.61 -1.15 -11.91
C ALA A 228 3.25 -0.94 -12.63
N ASP A 229 2.28 -0.37 -11.92
CA ASP A 229 0.95 -0.06 -12.43
C ASP A 229 1.00 1.02 -13.53
N PRO A 230 0.43 0.81 -14.73
CA PRO A 230 0.59 1.73 -15.86
C PRO A 230 0.00 3.12 -15.63
N ASP A 231 -0.95 3.27 -14.71
CA ASP A 231 -1.56 4.56 -14.38
C ASP A 231 -0.71 5.38 -13.38
N ALA A 232 0.35 4.77 -12.81
CA ALA A 232 1.22 5.40 -11.83
C ALA A 232 2.49 5.98 -12.45
N VAL A 233 2.97 7.09 -11.88
CA VAL A 233 4.36 7.50 -12.01
C VAL A 233 5.22 6.56 -11.16
N HIS A 234 6.29 6.02 -11.75
CA HIS A 234 7.13 5.01 -11.10
C HIS A 234 8.41 5.62 -10.53
N ILE A 235 8.70 5.32 -9.27
CA ILE A 235 9.96 5.67 -8.63
C ILE A 235 10.60 4.41 -8.06
N GLU A 236 11.77 4.08 -8.57
CA GLU A 236 12.59 3.00 -8.04
C GLU A 236 13.49 3.53 -6.91
N VAL A 237 13.54 2.81 -5.80
CA VAL A 237 14.48 3.04 -4.70
C VAL A 237 15.20 1.73 -4.36
N ASP A 238 16.41 1.81 -3.81
CA ASP A 238 17.03 0.64 -3.19
C ASP A 238 16.54 0.52 -1.74
N GLY A 239 16.08 -0.68 -1.37
CA GLY A 239 15.69 -0.99 0.00
C GLY A 239 14.87 -2.26 0.13
N SER A 240 14.67 -2.72 1.36
CA SER A 240 13.79 -3.85 1.64
C SER A 240 12.31 -3.44 1.59
N HIS A 241 11.40 -4.43 1.51
CA HIS A 241 9.96 -4.21 1.48
C HIS A 241 9.46 -3.44 2.69
N LEU A 242 9.79 -3.93 3.89
CA LEU A 242 9.42 -3.29 5.16
C LEU A 242 10.19 -1.96 5.35
N GLY A 243 11.42 -1.93 4.85
CA GLY A 243 12.31 -0.78 4.79
C GLY A 243 11.73 0.43 4.07
N MET A 244 10.84 0.25 3.08
CA MET A 244 10.27 1.36 2.31
C MET A 244 9.54 2.40 3.19
N THR A 245 8.96 1.99 4.31
CA THR A 245 8.30 2.93 5.25
C THR A 245 9.28 3.78 6.05
N VAL A 246 10.58 3.44 6.02
CA VAL A 246 11.67 4.07 6.76
C VAL A 246 12.88 4.35 5.86
N ASN A 247 12.69 4.45 4.55
CA ASN A 247 13.76 4.63 3.58
C ASN A 247 13.97 6.13 3.27
N PRO A 248 15.20 6.68 3.41
CA PRO A 248 15.47 8.09 3.09
C PRO A 248 15.13 8.49 1.65
N ALA A 249 15.32 7.59 0.67
CA ALA A 249 14.99 7.85 -0.73
C ALA A 249 13.47 7.96 -0.95
N VAL A 250 12.67 7.15 -0.23
CA VAL A 250 11.21 7.28 -0.22
C VAL A 250 10.80 8.64 0.32
N TYR A 251 11.44 9.11 1.40
CA TYR A 251 11.12 10.40 2.01
C TYR A 251 11.49 11.57 1.09
N ARG A 252 12.61 11.48 0.37
CA ARG A 252 12.98 12.46 -0.67
C ARG A 252 11.97 12.46 -1.83
N ALA A 253 11.53 11.28 -2.29
CA ALA A 253 10.49 11.19 -3.30
C ALA A 253 9.17 11.79 -2.83
N LEU A 254 8.75 11.51 -1.59
CA LEU A 254 7.57 12.13 -1.01
C LEU A 254 7.71 13.66 -0.89
N ALA A 255 8.87 14.15 -0.46
CA ALA A 255 9.13 15.59 -0.37
C ALA A 255 9.02 16.28 -1.73
N LEU A 256 9.50 15.64 -2.78
CA LEU A 256 9.44 16.15 -4.15
C LEU A 256 8.01 16.12 -4.73
N HIS A 257 7.28 15.02 -4.51
CA HIS A 257 6.02 14.76 -5.23
C HIS A 257 4.76 15.12 -4.45
N LEU A 258 4.73 15.01 -3.11
CA LEU A 258 3.53 15.36 -2.33
C LEU A 258 3.04 16.81 -2.57
N PRO A 259 3.90 17.81 -2.80
CA PRO A 259 3.44 19.15 -3.16
C PRO A 259 2.55 19.16 -4.41
N THR A 260 2.93 18.40 -5.43
CA THR A 260 2.22 18.35 -6.72
C THR A 260 0.99 17.46 -6.70
N LEU A 261 0.89 16.49 -5.78
CA LEU A 261 -0.28 15.60 -5.71
C LEU A 261 -1.59 16.35 -5.35
N SER A 262 -1.52 17.52 -4.72
CA SER A 262 -2.74 18.27 -4.37
C SER A 262 -3.05 19.43 -5.31
N GLY A 263 -2.32 19.56 -6.43
CA GLY A 263 -2.45 20.67 -7.39
C GLY A 263 -3.39 20.43 -8.57
N MET A 264 -3.98 19.23 -8.72
CA MET A 264 -4.79 18.88 -9.91
C MET A 264 -6.30 19.05 -9.75
N ARG A 265 -6.76 19.91 -8.83
CA ARG A 265 -8.08 20.54 -8.92
C ARG A 265 -7.99 22.03 -8.60
N ALA A 266 -7.42 22.78 -9.53
CA ALA A 266 -7.80 24.17 -9.72
C ALA A 266 -9.20 24.20 -10.39
N GLU A 267 -10.13 24.88 -9.73
CA GLU A 267 -11.39 25.43 -10.26
C GLU A 267 -12.39 24.45 -10.88
N GLN A 268 -13.47 24.15 -10.15
CA GLN A 268 -14.77 23.99 -10.81
C GLN A 268 -15.24 25.39 -11.24
N PRO A 269 -15.46 25.66 -12.54
CA PRO A 269 -16.18 26.84 -12.95
C PRO A 269 -17.68 26.63 -12.65
N GLY A 270 -18.22 27.48 -11.76
CA GLY A 270 -19.63 27.88 -11.78
C GLY A 270 -20.64 26.96 -11.09
N ALA A 271 -20.87 27.21 -9.80
CA ALA A 271 -22.24 27.22 -9.26
C ALA A 271 -22.66 28.68 -9.12
N ALA A 272 -23.02 29.28 -10.25
CA ALA A 272 -23.70 30.57 -10.31
C ALA A 272 -24.85 30.43 -11.31
N ALA A 273 -26.03 30.05 -10.79
CA ALA A 273 -27.37 30.46 -11.18
C ALA A 273 -28.37 29.72 -10.27
#